data_AF-A0A6J6L9C9-F1
#
_entry.id   AF-A0A6J6L9C9-F1
#
_cell.length_a   1.000
_cell.length_b   1.000
_cell.length_c   1.000
_cell.angle_alpha   90.00
_cell.angle_beta   90.00
_cell.angle_gamma   90.00
#
_symmetry.space_group_name_H-M   'P 1'
#
loop_
_entity.id
_entity.type
_entity.pdbx_description
1 polymer ?
#
loop_
_entity_poly.entity_id
_entity_poly.type
_entity_poly.pdbx_seq_one_letter_code
_entity_poly.pdbx_strand_id
1 'polypeptide(L)'
;MLTLTAPEMTVLVGGLRALNANFKQSDHGVLTSKPGVLTNDFFVNILDINIDWTPTDKSEEIFEGRNRKTGAVTWKGTRNDLIFGSNSQLRSIAEVYAQDDAKQKFVRDFVAAWTKVMNLDRFDI
;
A
#
# COMPACT_ATOMS: atom_id res chain seq x y z
N MET A 1 -20.95 -0.77 -4.71
CA MET A 1 -19.61 -0.74 -5.33
C MET A 1 -19.02 0.64 -5.04
N LEU A 2 -17.72 0.77 -4.70
CA LEU A 2 -17.13 2.05 -4.25
C LEU A 2 -16.80 3.05 -5.37
N THR A 3 -17.10 2.71 -6.64
CA THR A 3 -16.92 3.58 -7.84
C THR A 3 -15.52 4.20 -7.98
N LEU A 4 -14.49 3.48 -7.53
CA LEU A 4 -13.08 3.90 -7.58
C LEU A 4 -12.41 3.51 -8.90
N THR A 5 -11.54 4.40 -9.37
CA THR A 5 -10.54 4.12 -10.40
C THR A 5 -9.35 3.37 -9.81
N ALA A 6 -8.52 2.76 -10.66
CA ALA A 6 -7.30 2.08 -10.19
C ALA A 6 -6.32 3.02 -9.43
N PRO A 7 -6.07 4.27 -9.86
CA PRO A 7 -5.27 5.21 -9.08
C PRO A 7 -5.87 5.56 -7.71
N GLU A 8 -7.18 5.80 -7.64
CA GLU A 8 -7.86 6.11 -6.36
C GLU A 8 -7.80 4.93 -5.38
N MET A 9 -8.03 3.70 -5.87
CA MET A 9 -7.88 2.49 -5.07
C MET A 9 -6.43 2.33 -4.58
N THR A 10 -5.45 2.58 -5.45
CA THR A 10 -4.03 2.45 -5.11
C THR A 10 -3.64 3.40 -3.97
N VAL A 11 -3.96 4.69 -4.08
CA VAL A 11 -3.63 5.64 -3.01
C VAL A 11 -4.34 5.32 -1.71
N LEU A 12 -5.62 4.90 -1.77
CA LEU A 12 -6.37 4.52 -0.57
C LEU A 12 -5.72 3.34 0.14
N VAL A 13 -5.33 2.29 -0.57
CA VAL A 13 -4.67 1.13 0.06
C VAL A 13 -3.34 1.55 0.68
N GLY A 14 -2.48 2.24 -0.06
CA GLY A 14 -1.17 2.67 0.46
C GLY A 14 -1.30 3.58 1.68
N GLY A 15 -2.24 4.52 1.67
CA GLY A 15 -2.48 5.42 2.81
C GLY A 15 -3.10 4.73 4.01
N LEU A 16 -4.07 3.82 3.82
CA LEU A 16 -4.65 3.05 4.92
C LEU A 16 -3.62 2.15 5.59
N ARG A 17 -2.68 1.57 4.82
CA ARG A 17 -1.55 0.81 5.35
C ARG A 17 -0.60 1.68 6.16
N ALA A 18 -0.20 2.84 5.64
CA ALA A 18 0.65 3.79 6.36
C ALA A 18 0.00 4.28 7.67
N LEU A 19 -1.32 4.49 7.66
CA LEU A 19 -2.11 4.88 8.83
C LEU A 19 -2.40 3.74 9.81
N ASN A 20 -1.94 2.51 9.52
CA ASN A 20 -2.21 1.32 10.32
C ASN A 20 -3.72 1.06 10.54
N ALA A 21 -4.52 1.29 9.50
CA ALA A 21 -5.98 1.07 9.52
C ALA A 21 -6.36 -0.40 9.30
N ASN A 22 -5.49 -1.34 9.68
CA ASN A 22 -5.73 -2.76 9.51
C ASN A 22 -6.68 -3.29 10.60
N PHE A 23 -7.56 -4.21 10.20
CA PHE A 23 -8.41 -4.93 11.16
C PHE A 23 -7.55 -5.69 12.18
N LYS A 24 -7.95 -5.63 13.46
CA LYS A 24 -7.19 -6.18 14.60
C LYS A 24 -5.72 -5.71 14.67
N GLN A 25 -5.40 -4.56 14.08
CA GLN A 25 -4.06 -3.97 14.13
C GLN A 25 -2.98 -4.92 13.62
N SER A 26 -3.31 -5.75 12.62
CA SER A 26 -2.34 -6.60 11.92
C SER A 26 -1.25 -5.75 11.28
N ASP A 27 0.00 -6.26 11.30
CA ASP A 27 1.16 -5.62 10.70
C ASP A 27 1.29 -5.85 9.18
N HIS A 28 0.39 -6.62 8.57
CA HIS A 28 0.49 -6.98 7.17
C HIS A 28 0.34 -5.76 6.25
N GLY A 29 1.32 -5.54 5.39
CA GLY A 29 1.38 -4.40 4.49
C GLY A 29 1.68 -3.07 5.18
N VAL A 30 1.95 -3.03 6.49
CA VAL A 30 2.38 -1.79 7.19
C VAL A 30 3.88 -1.59 6.95
N LEU A 31 4.21 -1.19 5.72
CA LEU A 31 5.59 -1.04 5.26
C LEU A 31 6.14 0.35 5.60
N THR A 32 6.21 0.67 6.89
CA THR A 32 6.74 1.95 7.38
C THR A 32 7.30 1.80 8.79
N SER A 33 8.26 2.66 9.14
CA SER A 33 8.76 2.82 10.51
C SER A 33 7.95 3.82 11.33
N LYS A 34 6.97 4.51 10.73
CA LYS A 34 6.13 5.53 11.37
C LYS A 34 4.63 5.24 11.19
N PRO A 35 4.11 4.10 11.70
CA PRO A 35 2.68 3.79 11.59
C PRO A 35 1.81 4.92 12.16
N GLY A 36 0.74 5.26 11.46
CA GLY A 36 -0.17 6.36 11.83
C GLY A 36 0.19 7.71 11.20
N VAL A 37 1.31 7.82 10.48
CA VAL A 37 1.67 9.01 9.72
C VAL A 37 1.41 8.77 8.23
N LEU A 38 0.59 9.62 7.60
CA LEU A 38 0.28 9.52 6.18
C LEU A 38 1.53 9.84 5.33
N THR A 39 2.16 8.81 4.81
CA THR A 39 3.37 8.87 3.96
C THR A 39 3.22 7.90 2.78
N ASN A 40 4.03 8.10 1.74
CA ASN A 40 4.09 7.19 0.59
C ASN A 40 5.01 5.96 0.82
N ASP A 41 5.42 5.71 2.08
CA ASP A 41 6.37 4.64 2.46
C ASP A 41 5.92 3.25 1.97
N PHE A 42 4.60 2.99 1.92
CA PHE A 42 4.07 1.74 1.37
C PHE A 42 4.60 1.47 -0.05
N PHE A 43 4.55 2.47 -0.94
CA PHE A 43 4.98 2.30 -2.33
C PHE A 43 6.49 2.24 -2.46
N VAL A 44 7.21 3.04 -1.68
CA VAL A 44 8.68 3.01 -1.64
C VAL A 44 9.16 1.62 -1.24
N ASN A 45 8.57 1.03 -0.20
CA ASN A 45 9.03 -0.24 0.36
C ASN A 45 8.51 -1.47 -0.39
N ILE A 46 7.30 -1.45 -0.96
CA ILE A 46 6.79 -2.59 -1.76
C ILE A 46 7.56 -2.74 -3.09
N LEU A 47 8.11 -1.63 -3.61
CA LEU A 47 8.89 -1.62 -4.86
C LEU A 47 10.40 -1.69 -4.62
N ASP A 48 10.87 -1.72 -3.37
CA ASP A 48 12.29 -1.82 -3.05
C ASP A 48 12.84 -3.18 -3.51
N ILE A 49 13.73 -3.12 -4.50
CA ILE A 49 14.40 -4.28 -5.07
C ILE A 49 15.33 -5.00 -4.09
N ASN A 50 15.64 -4.39 -2.94
CA ASN A 50 16.42 -5.03 -1.87
C ASN A 50 15.57 -5.92 -0.97
N ILE A 51 14.24 -5.89 -1.11
CA ILE A 51 13.32 -6.77 -0.40
C ILE A 51 12.94 -7.92 -1.32
N ASP A 52 13.19 -9.14 -0.87
CA ASP A 52 12.73 -10.36 -1.53
C ASP A 52 11.50 -10.92 -0.82
N TRP A 53 10.43 -11.17 -1.57
CA TRP A 53 9.16 -11.62 -1.03
C TRP A 53 8.98 -13.12 -1.26
N THR A 54 8.73 -13.87 -0.18
CA THR A 54 8.51 -15.32 -0.25
C THR A 54 7.25 -15.70 0.52
N PRO A 55 6.39 -16.59 -0.02
CA PRO A 55 5.22 -17.06 0.72
C PRO A 55 5.64 -17.83 1.97
N THR A 56 4.88 -17.70 3.06
CA THR A 56 5.17 -18.39 4.33
C THR A 56 4.78 -19.87 4.28
N ASP A 57 3.84 -20.22 3.42
CA ASP A 57 3.35 -21.58 3.22
C ASP A 57 2.73 -21.74 1.82
N LYS A 58 2.19 -22.94 1.54
CA LYS A 58 1.61 -23.30 0.24
C LYS A 58 0.29 -22.59 -0.10
N SER A 59 -0.36 -21.92 0.86
CA SER A 59 -1.58 -21.15 0.59
C SER A 59 -1.29 -19.84 -0.14
N GLU A 60 -0.05 -19.34 -0.03
CA GLU A 60 0.37 -18.07 -0.64
C GLU A 60 -0.54 -16.89 -0.28
N GLU A 61 -1.08 -16.88 0.94
CA GLU A 61 -1.89 -15.77 1.47
C GLU A 61 -1.05 -14.75 2.24
N ILE A 62 0.03 -15.21 2.88
CA ILE A 62 0.97 -14.40 3.67
C ILE A 62 2.38 -14.57 3.09
N PHE A 63 3.11 -13.47 3.03
CA PHE A 63 4.45 -13.38 2.50
C PHE A 63 5.35 -12.64 3.50
N GLU A 64 6.60 -13.09 3.58
CA GLU A 64 7.65 -12.38 4.29
C GLU A 64 8.54 -11.64 3.29
N GLY A 65 8.73 -10.36 3.52
CA GLY A 65 9.70 -9.53 2.81
C GLY A 65 11.03 -9.56 3.56
N ARG A 66 12.06 -10.14 2.95
CA ARG A 66 13.40 -10.30 3.55
C ARG A 66 14.40 -9.39 2.87
N ASN A 67 15.29 -8.79 3.65
CA ASN A 67 16.42 -8.05 3.08
C ASN A 67 17.34 -9.02 2.33
N ARG A 68 17.58 -8.78 1.03
CA ARG A 68 18.37 -9.67 0.16
C ARG A 68 19.81 -9.89 0.62
N LYS A 69 20.40 -8.91 1.33
CA LYS A 69 21.79 -9.00 1.80
C LYS A 69 21.92 -9.78 3.10
N THR A 70 20.97 -9.62 4.02
CA THR A 70 21.07 -10.19 5.38
C THR A 70 20.16 -11.39 5.61
N GLY A 71 19.15 -11.60 4.77
CA GLY A 71 18.11 -12.62 4.95
C GLY A 71 17.09 -12.30 6.06
N ALA A 72 17.25 -11.18 6.76
CA ALA A 72 16.39 -10.80 7.87
C ALA A 72 14.98 -10.42 7.37
N VAL A 73 13.95 -10.93 8.04
CA VAL A 73 12.56 -10.54 7.79
C VAL A 73 12.42 -9.07 8.17
N THR A 74 12.03 -8.25 7.19
CA THR A 74 11.82 -6.81 7.33
C THR A 74 10.33 -6.51 7.38
N TRP A 75 9.53 -7.19 6.56
CA TRP A 75 8.11 -6.91 6.40
C TRP A 75 7.28 -8.19 6.30
N LYS A 76 5.97 -8.05 6.55
CA LYS A 76 4.96 -9.05 6.21
C LYS A 76 3.89 -8.41 5.33
N GLY A 77 3.33 -9.18 4.41
CA GLY A 77 2.31 -8.70 3.49
C GLY A 77 1.42 -9.84 3.01
N THR A 78 0.28 -9.47 2.46
CA THR A 78 -0.68 -10.39 1.86
C THR A 78 -0.71 -10.22 0.35
N ARG A 79 -1.46 -11.07 -0.36
CA ARG A 79 -1.74 -10.90 -1.80
C ARG A 79 -2.26 -9.51 -2.15
N ASN A 80 -3.08 -8.93 -1.26
CA ASN A 80 -3.66 -7.59 -1.44
C ASN A 80 -2.61 -6.46 -1.38
N ASP A 81 -1.45 -6.71 -0.76
CA ASP A 81 -0.36 -5.76 -0.70
C ASP A 81 0.62 -5.99 -1.86
N LEU A 82 0.96 -7.25 -2.12
CA LEU A 82 1.95 -7.63 -3.14
C LEU A 82 1.45 -7.43 -4.57
N ILE A 83 0.14 -7.34 -4.80
CA ILE A 83 -0.43 -7.08 -6.12
C ILE A 83 0.07 -5.77 -6.74
N PHE A 84 0.39 -4.77 -5.90
CA PHE A 84 0.96 -3.48 -6.34
C PHE A 84 2.41 -3.58 -6.81
N GLY A 85 3.11 -4.66 -6.47
CA GLY A 85 4.47 -4.95 -6.96
C GLY A 85 4.50 -5.92 -8.15
N SER A 86 3.41 -6.66 -8.40
CA SER A 86 3.39 -7.79 -9.36
C SER A 86 2.51 -7.57 -10.59
N ASN A 87 1.36 -6.89 -10.46
CA ASN A 87 0.52 -6.56 -11.60
C ASN A 87 1.11 -5.35 -12.34
N SER A 88 1.37 -5.47 -13.65
CA SER A 88 2.06 -4.41 -14.41
C SER A 88 1.35 -3.05 -14.41
N GLN A 89 0.01 -3.03 -14.42
CA GLN A 89 -0.77 -1.79 -14.40
C GLN A 89 -0.80 -1.15 -13.02
N LEU A 90 -0.99 -1.95 -11.96
CA LEU A 90 -0.95 -1.42 -10.59
C LEU A 90 0.46 -1.00 -10.20
N ARG A 91 1.47 -1.73 -10.68
CA ARG A 91 2.88 -1.40 -10.47
C ARG A 91 3.25 -0.06 -11.10
N SER A 92 2.80 0.22 -12.32
CA SER A 92 3.10 1.52 -12.94
C SER A 92 2.48 2.70 -12.16
N ILE A 93 1.32 2.51 -11.56
CA ILE A 93 0.70 3.50 -10.67
C ILE A 93 1.49 3.61 -9.35
N ALA A 94 1.87 2.47 -8.75
CA ALA A 94 2.68 2.45 -7.53
C ALA A 94 4.03 3.15 -7.73
N GLU A 95 4.67 2.97 -8.89
CA GLU A 95 5.93 3.63 -9.26
C GLU A 95 5.80 5.14 -9.26
N VAL A 96 4.69 5.70 -9.75
CA VAL A 96 4.42 7.15 -9.66
C VAL A 96 4.40 7.63 -8.22
N TYR A 97 3.76 6.90 -7.30
CA TYR A 97 3.69 7.31 -5.89
C TYR A 97 4.93 6.97 -5.08
N ALA A 98 5.83 6.12 -5.57
CA ALA A 98 7.11 5.81 -4.94
C ALA A 98 8.21 6.83 -5.27
N GLN A 99 8.00 7.73 -6.24
CA GLN A 99 8.97 8.76 -6.59
C GLN A 99 9.22 9.75 -5.44
N ASP A 100 10.44 10.30 -5.39
CA ASP A 100 10.88 11.22 -4.34
C ASP A 100 10.04 12.51 -4.27
N ASP A 101 9.54 12.98 -5.41
CA ASP A 101 8.71 14.18 -5.57
C ASP A 101 7.20 13.92 -5.39
N ALA A 102 6.78 12.66 -5.26
CA ALA A 102 5.38 12.29 -5.19
C ALA A 102 4.75 12.46 -3.80
N LYS A 103 5.51 12.79 -2.75
CA LYS A 103 5.02 12.86 -1.36
C LYS A 103 3.78 13.74 -1.19
N GLN A 104 3.82 14.97 -1.70
CA GLN A 104 2.69 15.89 -1.60
C GLN A 104 1.52 15.47 -2.50
N LYS A 105 1.83 14.94 -3.69
CA LYS A 105 0.82 14.43 -4.63
C LYS A 105 0.04 13.27 -3.99
N PHE A 106 0.75 12.31 -3.41
CA PHE A 106 0.17 11.18 -2.70
C PHE A 106 -0.82 11.63 -1.61
N VAL A 107 -0.43 12.58 -0.75
CA VAL A 107 -1.31 13.08 0.31
C VAL A 107 -2.57 13.72 -0.27
N ARG A 108 -2.45 14.57 -1.29
CA ARG A 108 -3.62 15.20 -1.94
C ARG A 108 -4.55 14.18 -2.56
N ASP A 109 -3.99 13.22 -3.29
CA ASP A 109 -4.77 12.21 -4.01
C ASP A 109 -5.43 11.23 -3.03
N PHE A 110 -4.76 10.87 -1.93
CA PHE A 110 -5.36 10.10 -0.83
C PHE A 110 -6.55 10.83 -0.21
N VAL A 111 -6.39 12.11 0.13
CA VAL A 111 -7.48 12.91 0.72
C VAL A 111 -8.66 13.01 -0.24
N ALA A 112 -8.41 13.28 -1.53
CA ALA A 112 -9.47 13.34 -2.53
C ALA A 112 -10.24 12.01 -2.64
N ALA A 113 -9.53 10.88 -2.72
CA ALA A 113 -10.15 9.57 -2.78
C ALA A 113 -10.90 9.22 -1.48
N TRP A 114 -10.36 9.57 -0.31
CA TRP A 114 -11.01 9.39 0.98
C TRP A 114 -12.32 10.18 1.04
N THR A 115 -12.28 11.49 0.73
CA THR A 115 -13.46 12.35 0.71
C THR A 115 -14.52 11.85 -0.27
N LYS A 116 -14.11 11.35 -1.45
CA LYS A 116 -15.02 10.71 -2.40
C LYS A 116 -15.76 9.53 -1.75
N VAL A 117 -15.03 8.61 -1.10
CA VAL A 117 -15.65 7.43 -0.44
C VAL A 117 -16.61 7.88 0.68
N MET A 118 -16.23 8.88 1.46
CA MET A 118 -17.06 9.40 2.56
C MET A 118 -18.38 10.05 2.11
N ASN A 119 -18.50 10.43 0.83
CA ASN A 119 -19.69 11.09 0.29
C ASN A 119 -20.50 10.19 -0.68
N LEU A 120 -20.21 8.88 -0.78
CA LEU A 120 -20.86 7.99 -1.75
C LEU A 120 -22.37 7.81 -1.55
N ASP A 121 -22.88 8.03 -0.33
CA ASP A 121 -24.29 7.92 0.02
C ASP A 121 -25.01 9.28 0.17
N ARG A 122 -24.28 10.37 -0.08
CA ARG A 122 -24.78 11.74 0.02
C ARG A 122 -25.58 12.15 -1.23
N PHE A 123 -26.68 11.44 -1.49
CA PHE A 123 -27.60 11.72 -2.60
C PHE A 123 -28.44 13.00 -2.39
N ASP A 124 -28.33 13.62 -1.22
CA ASP A 124 -29.04 14.82 -0.78
C ASP A 124 -28.37 16.14 -1.18
N ILE A 125 -27.09 16.12 -1.55
CA ILE A 125 -26.27 17.30 -1.91
C ILE A 125 -25.82 17.29 -3.36
#